data_AF-A0A3P7EBU5-F1
#
_entry.id   AF-A0A3P7EBU5-F1
#
_cell.length_a   1.000
_cell.length_b   1.000
_cell.length_c   1.000
_cell.angle_alpha   90.00
_cell.angle_beta   90.00
_cell.angle_gamma   90.00
#
_symmetry.space_group_name_H-M   'P 1'
#
loop_
_entity.id
_entity.type
_entity.pdbx_description
1 polymer ?
#
loop_
_entity_poly.entity_id
_entity_poly.type
_entity_poly.pdbx_seq_one_letter_code
_entity_poly.pdbx_strand_id
1 'polypeptide(L)'
;MDHVHKFIKKLSDALAIIESTITAKKRFKEIVSKYPSLGLAPVRKWAGVGAVCYVPSIVKETPMNEWNKKQRQQVSHLNLDLVHSLRSVDTAFSAGESPAYSISCVKFGMLSNDKDLTDLVHLVAERGREIEQSQKYMDSLAEMIRQGIEAANKDLKRENDERLIQEGMMRQIPLMSSLVNWFSPLDKDFQGIKGRSFDLKTGNTTLCTL
;
A
#
# COMPACT_ATOMS: atom_id res chain seq x y z
N MET A 1 33.06 -13.41 -42.36
CA MET A 1 32.26 -14.63 -42.08
C MET A 1 31.97 -14.82 -40.59
N ASP A 2 32.97 -14.77 -39.70
CA ASP A 2 32.77 -14.96 -38.24
C ASP A 2 31.76 -13.99 -37.60
N HIS A 3 31.85 -12.69 -37.92
CA HIS A 3 30.91 -11.69 -37.40
C HIS A 3 29.45 -11.94 -37.80
N VAL A 4 29.20 -12.44 -39.02
CA VAL A 4 27.85 -12.76 -39.49
C VAL A 4 27.29 -13.97 -38.73
N HIS A 5 28.08 -15.02 -38.51
CA HIS A 5 27.67 -16.17 -37.71
C HIS A 5 27.40 -15.78 -36.25
N LYS A 6 28.25 -14.93 -35.66
CA LYS A 6 28.03 -14.38 -34.31
C LYS A 6 26.74 -13.57 -34.23
N PHE A 7 26.48 -12.73 -35.23
CA PHE A 7 25.23 -11.95 -35.29
C PHE A 7 24.00 -12.84 -35.42
N ILE A 8 24.00 -13.82 -36.34
CA ILE A 8 22.91 -14.78 -36.52
C ILE A 8 22.64 -15.52 -35.21
N LYS A 9 23.69 -16.02 -34.55
CA LYS A 9 23.54 -16.69 -33.25
C LYS A 9 22.89 -15.79 -32.20
N LYS A 10 23.38 -14.54 -32.06
CA LYS A 10 22.80 -13.58 -31.10
C LYS A 10 21.35 -13.22 -31.42
N LEU A 11 21.00 -13.12 -32.70
CA LEU A 11 19.63 -12.89 -33.13
C LEU A 11 18.73 -14.08 -32.79
N SER A 12 19.18 -15.31 -33.06
CA SER A 12 18.46 -16.54 -32.70
C SER A 12 18.24 -16.65 -31.19
N ASP A 13 19.29 -16.38 -30.38
CA ASP A 13 19.19 -16.38 -28.92
C ASP A 13 18.15 -15.34 -28.43
N ALA A 14 18.18 -14.12 -29.01
CA ALA A 14 17.23 -13.06 -28.67
C ALA A 14 15.79 -13.41 -29.06
N LEU A 15 15.58 -14.01 -30.24
CA LEU A 15 14.25 -14.45 -30.68
C LEU A 15 13.68 -15.54 -29.77
N ALA A 16 14.51 -16.50 -29.34
CA ALA A 16 14.09 -17.54 -28.41
C ALA A 16 13.63 -16.95 -27.05
N ILE A 17 14.37 -15.98 -26.51
CA ILE A 17 13.99 -15.26 -25.28
C ILE A 17 12.67 -14.50 -25.47
N ILE A 18 12.48 -13.85 -26.62
CA ILE A 18 11.24 -13.12 -26.92
C ILE A 18 10.05 -14.08 -27.02
N GLU A 19 10.20 -15.20 -27.72
CA GLU A 19 9.16 -16.22 -27.86
C GLU A 19 8.76 -16.83 -26.51
N SER A 20 9.76 -17.18 -25.70
CA SER A 20 9.57 -17.63 -24.32
C SER A 20 8.83 -16.59 -23.48
N THR A 21 9.27 -15.32 -23.52
CA THR A 21 8.65 -14.22 -22.79
C THR A 21 7.20 -13.98 -23.21
N ILE A 22 6.89 -14.06 -24.51
CA ILE A 22 5.52 -13.93 -25.02
C ILE A 22 4.63 -15.08 -24.52
N THR A 23 5.14 -16.30 -24.54
CA THR A 23 4.42 -17.50 -24.05
C THR A 23 4.14 -17.40 -22.55
N ALA A 24 5.15 -17.01 -21.77
CA ALA A 24 5.03 -16.73 -20.35
C ALA A 24 3.99 -15.61 -20.08
N LYS A 25 4.05 -14.51 -20.83
CA LYS A 25 3.11 -13.37 -20.69
C LYS A 25 1.65 -13.76 -20.91
N LYS A 26 1.36 -14.68 -21.85
CA LYS A 26 -0.01 -15.19 -22.08
C LYS A 26 -0.55 -15.94 -20.87
N ARG A 27 0.30 -16.70 -20.17
CA ARG A 27 -0.05 -17.52 -18.99
C ARG A 27 0.01 -16.75 -17.67
N PHE A 28 0.66 -15.58 -17.66
CA PHE A 28 0.97 -14.83 -16.45
C PHE A 28 -0.24 -14.55 -15.55
N LYS A 29 -1.33 -14.02 -16.14
CA LYS A 29 -2.56 -13.73 -15.38
C LYS A 29 -3.17 -14.98 -14.75
N GLU A 30 -3.18 -16.10 -15.46
CA GLU A 30 -3.71 -17.37 -14.94
C GLU A 30 -2.84 -17.90 -13.80
N ILE A 31 -1.52 -17.89 -13.95
CA ILE A 31 -0.60 -18.38 -12.91
C ILE A 31 -0.71 -17.51 -11.66
N VAL A 32 -0.67 -16.18 -11.80
CA VAL A 32 -0.81 -15.24 -10.66
C VAL A 32 -2.15 -15.43 -9.95
N SER A 33 -3.23 -15.75 -10.67
CA SER A 33 -4.55 -15.98 -10.06
C SER A 33 -4.61 -17.16 -9.08
N LYS A 34 -3.65 -18.09 -9.15
CA LYS A 34 -3.51 -19.22 -8.22
C LYS A 34 -2.96 -18.78 -6.85
N TYR A 35 -2.44 -17.56 -6.74
CA TYR A 35 -1.82 -17.02 -5.53
C TYR A 35 -2.63 -15.83 -4.99
N PRO A 36 -3.47 -16.01 -3.96
CA PRO A 36 -4.32 -14.95 -3.43
C PRO A 36 -3.55 -13.82 -2.72
N SER A 37 -2.28 -14.04 -2.40
CA SER A 37 -1.37 -13.01 -1.87
C SER A 37 -0.76 -12.15 -2.98
N LEU A 38 -1.03 -12.41 -4.27
CA LEU A 38 -0.49 -11.65 -5.38
C LEU A 38 -1.61 -10.94 -6.15
N GLY A 39 -1.43 -9.63 -6.36
CA GLY A 39 -2.26 -8.82 -7.24
C GLY A 39 -1.53 -8.47 -8.52
N LEU A 40 -2.21 -8.45 -9.67
CA LEU A 40 -1.63 -7.93 -10.91
C LEU A 40 -1.43 -6.41 -10.82
N ALA A 41 -0.23 -5.95 -11.15
CA ALA A 41 0.15 -4.54 -11.09
C ALA A 41 0.52 -4.05 -12.50
N PRO A 42 -0.36 -3.32 -13.21
CA PRO A 42 -0.06 -2.82 -14.54
C PRO A 42 1.12 -1.84 -14.54
N VAL A 43 2.14 -2.10 -15.37
CA VAL A 43 3.31 -1.23 -15.56
C VAL A 43 3.38 -0.72 -16.99
N ARG A 44 3.68 0.58 -17.17
CA ARG A 44 3.78 1.20 -18.51
C ARG A 44 5.06 0.75 -19.22
N LYS A 45 4.95 0.52 -20.53
CA LYS A 45 6.08 0.28 -21.45
C LYS A 45 7.05 -0.82 -20.98
N TRP A 46 6.53 -1.90 -20.38
CA TRP A 46 7.34 -3.01 -19.90
C TRP A 46 7.45 -4.13 -20.96
N ALA A 47 8.67 -4.44 -21.36
CA ALA A 47 8.97 -5.48 -22.36
C ALA A 47 8.98 -6.91 -21.78
N GLY A 48 9.01 -7.05 -20.45
CA GLY A 48 9.00 -8.36 -19.79
C GLY A 48 7.60 -8.99 -19.70
N VAL A 49 7.52 -10.06 -18.90
CA VAL A 49 6.30 -10.85 -18.70
C VAL A 49 5.18 -10.00 -18.10
N GLY A 50 5.47 -9.27 -17.01
CA GLY A 50 4.47 -8.47 -16.30
C GLY A 50 4.97 -8.00 -14.94
N ALA A 51 4.05 -7.55 -14.08
CA ALA A 51 4.38 -7.20 -12.70
C ALA A 51 3.26 -7.61 -11.74
N VAL A 52 3.66 -7.94 -10.52
CA VAL A 52 2.75 -8.28 -9.41
C VAL A 52 3.05 -7.42 -8.19
N CYS A 53 2.04 -7.22 -7.37
CA CYS A 53 2.16 -6.70 -6.02
C CYS A 53 1.90 -7.84 -5.04
N TYR A 54 2.79 -8.05 -4.08
CA TYR A 54 2.46 -8.84 -2.91
C TYR A 54 1.50 -8.05 -2.01
N VAL A 55 0.39 -8.68 -1.65
CA VAL A 55 -0.69 -8.12 -0.83
C VAL A 55 -0.61 -8.73 0.57
N PRO A 56 -0.14 -7.98 1.57
CA PRO A 56 -0.05 -8.48 2.94
C PRO A 56 -1.43 -8.65 3.56
N SER A 57 -1.52 -9.54 4.54
CA SER A 57 -2.75 -9.97 5.21
C SER A 57 -3.53 -8.79 5.82
N ILE A 58 -2.84 -7.76 6.30
CA ILE A 58 -3.42 -6.56 6.92
C ILE A 58 -4.31 -5.73 5.97
N VAL A 59 -4.10 -5.82 4.65
CA VAL A 59 -4.91 -5.09 3.64
C VAL A 59 -5.62 -6.03 2.68
N LYS A 60 -5.57 -7.34 2.93
CA LYS A 60 -6.11 -8.38 2.04
C LYS A 60 -7.62 -8.27 1.85
N GLU A 61 -8.34 -7.79 2.86
CA GLU A 61 -9.79 -7.59 2.82
C GLU A 61 -10.21 -6.36 1.99
N THR A 62 -9.29 -5.42 1.76
CA THR A 62 -9.55 -4.20 1.00
C THR A 62 -9.01 -4.35 -0.42
N PRO A 63 -9.82 -4.10 -1.47
CA PRO A 63 -9.33 -4.20 -2.82
C PRO A 63 -8.30 -3.09 -3.10
N MET A 64 -7.31 -3.40 -3.94
CA MET A 64 -6.11 -2.57 -4.15
C MET A 64 -6.39 -1.13 -4.64
N ASN A 65 -7.53 -0.90 -5.30
CA ASN A 65 -8.00 0.42 -5.71
C ASN A 65 -8.48 1.30 -4.55
N GLU A 66 -8.92 0.70 -3.44
CA GLU A 66 -9.51 1.39 -2.28
C GLU A 66 -8.49 1.65 -1.16
N TRP A 67 -7.24 1.21 -1.32
CA TRP A 67 -6.21 1.47 -0.32
C TRP A 67 -5.94 2.96 -0.14
N ASN A 68 -5.90 3.37 1.13
CA ASN A 68 -5.50 4.71 1.53
C ASN A 68 -3.98 4.93 1.35
N LYS A 69 -3.51 6.17 1.52
CA LYS A 69 -2.10 6.54 1.33
C LYS A 69 -1.13 5.76 2.23
N LYS A 70 -1.51 5.52 3.50
CA LYS A 70 -0.68 4.78 4.48
C LYS A 70 -0.55 3.31 4.08
N GLN A 71 -1.66 2.66 3.71
CA GLN A 71 -1.68 1.30 3.21
C GLN A 71 -0.82 1.13 1.95
N ARG A 72 -0.94 2.06 0.98
CA ARG A 72 -0.09 2.05 -0.23
C ARG A 72 1.40 2.20 0.09
N GLN A 73 1.75 3.07 1.03
CA GLN A 73 3.14 3.26 1.46
C GLN A 73 3.70 2.00 2.11
N GLN A 74 2.95 1.38 3.01
CA GLN A 74 3.33 0.14 3.67
C GLN A 74 3.52 -1.01 2.68
N VAL A 75 2.55 -1.23 1.80
CA VAL A 75 2.62 -2.27 0.76
C VAL A 75 3.80 -2.01 -0.18
N SER A 76 4.04 -0.75 -0.53
CA SER A 76 5.18 -0.38 -1.37
C SER A 76 6.51 -0.70 -0.69
N HIS A 77 6.64 -0.39 0.60
CA HIS A 77 7.83 -0.72 1.38
C HIS A 77 8.11 -2.22 1.40
N LEU A 78 7.09 -3.05 1.68
CA LEU A 78 7.21 -4.51 1.62
C LEU A 78 7.65 -4.98 0.23
N ASN A 79 7.01 -4.48 -0.83
CA ASN A 79 7.32 -4.90 -2.20
C ASN A 79 8.72 -4.48 -2.65
N LEU A 80 9.25 -3.35 -2.16
CA LEU A 80 10.64 -2.95 -2.41
C LEU A 80 11.64 -3.89 -1.71
N ASP A 81 11.38 -4.22 -0.44
CA ASP A 81 12.18 -5.21 0.31
C ASP A 81 12.13 -6.59 -0.36
N LEU A 82 10.96 -6.98 -0.88
CA LEU A 82 10.77 -8.19 -1.66
C LEU A 82 11.61 -8.18 -2.93
N VAL A 83 11.59 -7.10 -3.73
CA VAL A 83 12.47 -6.99 -4.91
C VAL A 83 13.93 -7.07 -4.53
N HIS A 84 14.35 -6.37 -3.47
CA HIS A 84 15.74 -6.42 -3.01
C HIS A 84 16.16 -7.85 -2.68
N SER A 85 15.31 -8.59 -1.99
CA SER A 85 15.61 -9.99 -1.67
C SER A 85 15.52 -10.93 -2.87
N LEU A 86 14.64 -10.70 -3.83
CA LEU A 86 14.52 -11.56 -5.02
C LEU A 86 15.71 -11.36 -5.96
N ARG A 87 16.26 -10.14 -6.03
CA ARG A 87 17.42 -9.81 -6.88
C ARG A 87 18.70 -10.55 -6.52
N SER A 88 18.86 -10.98 -5.28
CA SER A 88 20.00 -11.83 -4.90
C SER A 88 19.87 -13.26 -5.44
N VAL A 89 18.66 -13.68 -5.80
CA VAL A 89 18.38 -15.00 -6.38
C VAL A 89 18.36 -14.92 -7.90
N ASP A 90 17.65 -13.94 -8.47
CA ASP A 90 17.52 -13.77 -9.92
C ASP A 90 17.45 -12.29 -10.33
N THR A 91 18.33 -11.91 -11.25
CA THR A 91 18.39 -10.55 -11.83
C THR A 91 17.19 -10.18 -12.70
N ALA A 92 16.36 -11.15 -13.10
CA ALA A 92 15.12 -10.92 -13.83
C ALA A 92 14.08 -10.12 -13.03
N PHE A 93 14.22 -10.05 -11.71
CA PHE A 93 13.34 -9.28 -10.83
C PHE A 93 13.78 -7.82 -10.71
N SER A 94 12.83 -6.90 -10.88
CA SER A 94 13.11 -5.47 -10.70
C SER A 94 11.94 -4.69 -10.12
N ALA A 95 12.23 -3.58 -9.47
CA ALA A 95 11.20 -2.72 -8.92
C ALA A 95 10.50 -1.95 -10.05
N GLY A 96 9.18 -1.87 -9.96
CA GLY A 96 8.34 -1.03 -10.78
C GLY A 96 7.36 -0.25 -9.92
N GLU A 97 6.72 0.73 -10.53
CA GLU A 97 5.59 1.42 -9.94
C GLU A 97 4.38 1.20 -10.84
N SER A 98 3.25 0.79 -10.24
CA SER A 98 1.98 0.67 -10.96
C SER A 98 1.30 2.03 -11.04
N PRO A 99 1.12 2.62 -12.24
CA PRO A 99 0.43 3.91 -12.37
C PRO A 99 -1.05 3.82 -12.01
N ALA A 100 -1.64 2.62 -12.00
CA ALA A 100 -3.04 2.41 -11.65
C ALA A 100 -3.28 2.51 -10.13
N TYR A 101 -2.28 2.14 -9.32
CA TYR A 101 -2.43 2.05 -7.86
C TYR A 101 -1.46 2.94 -7.08
N SER A 102 -0.45 3.53 -7.75
CA SER A 102 0.65 4.29 -7.12
C SER A 102 1.35 3.47 -6.03
N ILE A 103 1.64 2.21 -6.33
CA ILE A 103 2.34 1.28 -5.45
C ILE A 103 3.58 0.72 -6.12
N SER A 104 4.59 0.40 -5.32
CA SER A 104 5.74 -0.40 -5.77
C SER A 104 5.34 -1.85 -6.01
N CYS A 105 5.86 -2.44 -7.08
CA CYS A 105 5.55 -3.80 -7.51
C CYS A 105 6.80 -4.53 -8.01
N VAL A 106 6.75 -5.86 -8.00
CA VAL A 106 7.78 -6.76 -8.53
C VAL A 106 7.53 -6.95 -10.03
N LYS A 107 8.43 -6.44 -10.88
CA LYS A 107 8.43 -6.69 -12.31
C LYS A 107 9.19 -7.97 -12.64
N PHE A 108 8.56 -8.81 -13.46
CA PHE A 108 9.16 -9.97 -14.09
C PHE A 108 9.75 -9.54 -15.44
N GLY A 109 11.06 -9.69 -15.58
CA GLY A 109 11.80 -9.41 -16.81
C GLY A 109 11.46 -10.31 -17.98
N MET A 110 12.38 -10.39 -18.93
CA MET A 110 12.32 -11.40 -19.99
C MET A 110 12.75 -12.74 -19.43
N LEU A 111 12.12 -13.81 -19.88
CA LEU A 111 12.45 -15.18 -19.48
C LEU A 111 13.11 -15.90 -20.65
N SER A 112 14.15 -16.68 -20.34
CA SER A 112 14.81 -17.55 -21.33
C SER A 112 14.06 -18.86 -21.52
N ASN A 113 13.28 -19.27 -20.52
CA ASN A 113 12.43 -20.46 -20.54
C ASN A 113 11.07 -20.10 -19.91
N ASP A 114 9.97 -20.37 -20.61
CA ASP A 114 8.63 -19.96 -20.16
C ASP A 114 8.10 -20.87 -19.05
N LYS A 115 8.66 -22.06 -18.92
CA LYS A 115 8.32 -23.05 -17.89
C LYS A 115 8.69 -22.55 -16.50
N ASP A 116 9.75 -21.76 -16.40
CA ASP A 116 10.25 -21.19 -15.13
C ASP A 116 9.25 -20.21 -14.51
N LEU A 117 8.29 -19.68 -15.29
CA LEU A 117 7.34 -18.68 -14.81
C LEU A 117 6.58 -19.13 -13.56
N THR A 118 6.15 -20.40 -13.53
CA THR A 118 5.40 -20.94 -12.38
C THR A 118 6.24 -20.90 -11.11
N ASP A 119 7.49 -21.32 -11.21
CA ASP A 119 8.43 -21.39 -10.08
C ASP A 119 8.83 -20.00 -9.63
N LEU A 120 9.04 -19.07 -10.58
CA LEU A 120 9.31 -17.67 -10.27
C LEU A 120 8.13 -17.00 -9.56
N VAL A 121 6.89 -17.22 -10.00
CA VAL A 121 5.71 -16.67 -9.30
C VAL A 121 5.56 -17.29 -7.91
N HIS A 122 5.81 -18.59 -7.77
CA HIS A 122 5.84 -19.26 -6.46
C HIS A 122 6.86 -18.63 -5.53
N LEU A 123 8.10 -18.44 -6.01
CA LEU A 123 9.19 -17.81 -5.27
C LEU A 123 8.81 -16.40 -4.78
N VAL A 124 8.16 -15.58 -5.62
CA VAL A 124 7.69 -14.25 -5.20
C VAL A 124 6.64 -14.35 -4.08
N ALA A 125 5.69 -15.29 -4.19
CA ALA A 125 4.64 -15.47 -3.18
C ALA A 125 5.19 -16.00 -1.85
N GLU A 126 6.11 -16.96 -1.89
CA GLU A 126 6.79 -17.52 -0.73
C GLU A 126 7.66 -16.47 -0.05
N ARG A 127 8.53 -15.80 -0.82
CA ARG A 127 9.44 -14.80 -0.28
C ARG A 127 8.70 -13.58 0.29
N GLY A 128 7.59 -13.19 -0.32
CA GLY A 128 6.72 -12.13 0.22
C GLY A 128 6.12 -12.49 1.57
N ARG A 129 5.75 -13.76 1.76
CA ARG A 129 5.24 -14.29 3.03
C ARG A 129 6.31 -14.30 4.11
N GLU A 130 7.52 -14.73 3.78
CA GLU A 130 8.65 -14.72 4.72
C GLU A 130 8.98 -13.29 5.21
N ILE A 131 8.94 -12.31 4.31
CA ILE A 131 9.16 -10.90 4.66
C ILE A 131 8.01 -10.39 5.53
N GLU A 132 6.76 -10.67 5.16
CA GLU A 132 5.59 -10.29 5.96
C GLU A 132 5.64 -10.87 7.38
N GLN A 133 6.16 -12.09 7.53
CA GLN A 133 6.31 -12.78 8.83
C GLN A 133 7.59 -12.40 9.57
N SER A 134 8.48 -11.61 8.96
CA SER A 134 9.74 -11.22 9.58
C SER A 134 9.51 -10.21 10.71
N GLN A 135 10.25 -10.37 11.82
CA GLN A 135 10.20 -9.44 12.95
C GLN A 135 10.47 -8.00 12.51
N LYS A 136 11.46 -7.81 11.62
CA LYS A 136 11.81 -6.51 11.06
C LYS A 136 10.62 -5.80 10.40
N TYR A 137 9.82 -6.54 9.61
CA TYR A 137 8.64 -5.97 8.98
C TYR A 137 7.55 -5.64 10.01
N MET A 138 7.32 -6.52 10.97
CA MET A 138 6.33 -6.30 12.04
C MET A 138 6.68 -5.08 12.90
N ASP A 139 7.96 -4.89 13.24
CA ASP A 139 8.45 -3.72 13.98
C ASP A 139 8.29 -2.44 13.16
N SER A 140 8.67 -2.46 11.87
CA SER A 140 8.49 -1.34 10.94
C SER A 140 7.01 -0.95 10.81
N LEU A 141 6.13 -1.94 10.73
CA LEU A 141 4.69 -1.75 10.68
C LEU A 141 4.14 -1.14 11.97
N ALA A 142 4.53 -1.68 13.13
CA ALA A 142 4.12 -1.18 14.43
C ALA A 142 4.54 0.30 14.61
N GLU A 143 5.76 0.64 14.22
CA GLU A 143 6.28 2.00 14.31
C GLU A 143 5.53 2.96 13.36
N MET A 144 5.24 2.54 12.13
CA MET A 144 4.43 3.34 11.19
C MET A 144 3.02 3.60 11.72
N ILE A 145 2.39 2.60 12.34
CA ILE A 145 1.07 2.74 12.96
C ILE A 145 1.15 3.70 14.15
N ARG A 146 2.14 3.55 15.04
CA ARG A 146 2.35 4.43 16.20
C ARG A 146 2.48 5.89 15.81
N GLN A 147 3.38 6.18 14.86
CA GLN A 147 3.56 7.54 14.33
C GLN A 147 2.27 8.06 13.66
N GLY A 148 1.54 7.18 12.97
CA GLY A 148 0.26 7.51 12.36
C GLY A 148 -0.82 7.91 13.36
N ILE A 149 -0.84 7.28 14.54
CA ILE A 149 -1.77 7.59 15.65
C ILE A 149 -1.34 8.90 16.33
N GLU A 150 -0.06 9.09 16.59
CA GLU A 150 0.47 10.31 17.22
C GLU A 150 0.19 11.56 16.36
N ALA A 151 0.40 11.45 15.05
CA ALA A 151 0.08 12.53 14.12
C ALA A 151 -1.43 12.86 14.13
N ALA A 152 -2.29 11.84 14.08
CA ALA A 152 -3.74 12.03 14.14
C ALA A 152 -4.20 12.66 15.47
N ASN A 153 -3.65 12.22 16.60
CA ASN A 153 -3.96 12.80 17.90
C ASN A 153 -3.51 14.26 18.01
N LYS A 154 -2.37 14.61 17.42
CA LYS A 154 -1.88 16.00 17.37
C LYS A 154 -2.80 16.88 16.51
N ASP A 155 -3.22 16.39 15.35
CA ASP A 155 -4.16 17.10 14.48
C ASP A 155 -5.53 17.29 15.17
N LEU A 156 -6.05 16.26 15.86
CA LEU A 156 -7.28 16.35 16.62
C LEU A 156 -7.20 17.37 17.78
N LYS A 157 -6.06 17.45 18.48
CA LYS A 157 -5.85 18.46 19.53
C LYS A 157 -5.85 19.87 18.95
N ARG A 158 -5.14 20.10 17.84
CA ARG A 158 -5.14 21.40 17.15
C ARG A 158 -6.54 21.80 16.68
N GLU A 159 -7.28 20.88 16.06
CA GLU A 159 -8.67 21.15 15.64
C GLU A 159 -9.58 21.49 16.83
N ASN A 160 -9.41 20.81 17.97
CA ASN A 160 -10.16 21.10 19.19
C ASN A 160 -9.82 22.49 19.74
N ASP A 161 -8.54 22.83 19.82
CA ASP A 161 -8.07 24.14 20.30
C ASP A 161 -8.58 25.27 19.39
N GLU A 162 -8.55 25.08 18.06
CA GLU A 162 -9.11 26.02 17.09
C GLU A 162 -10.63 26.16 17.25
N ARG A 163 -11.36 25.06 17.46
CA ARG A 163 -12.79 25.08 17.71
C ARG A 163 -13.13 25.77 19.03
N LEU A 164 -12.37 25.51 20.09
CA LEU A 164 -12.51 26.19 21.39
C LEU A 164 -12.27 27.69 21.27
N ILE A 165 -11.30 28.12 20.45
CA ILE A 165 -11.06 29.54 20.16
C ILE A 165 -12.25 30.14 19.40
N GLN A 166 -12.76 29.45 18.37
CA GLN A 166 -13.90 29.91 17.57
C GLN A 166 -15.21 29.97 18.39
N GLU A 167 -15.49 28.96 19.20
CA GLU A 167 -16.69 28.88 20.05
C GLU A 167 -16.56 29.75 21.32
N GLY A 168 -15.34 29.92 21.84
CA GLY A 168 -15.04 30.56 23.13
C GLY A 168 -14.84 32.09 23.09
N MET A 169 -14.63 32.70 21.92
CA MET A 169 -14.46 34.15 21.82
C MET A 169 -15.75 34.94 22.12
N MET A 170 -16.93 34.31 22.07
CA MET A 170 -18.23 34.94 22.39
C MET A 170 -18.62 34.87 23.87
N ARG A 171 -17.68 34.70 24.81
CA ARG A 171 -17.97 34.80 26.26
C ARG A 171 -17.10 35.76 27.05
N GLN A 172 -16.37 36.66 26.40
CA GLN A 172 -15.84 37.84 27.08
C GLN A 172 -16.84 39.00 27.00
N ILE A 173 -17.92 38.91 27.78
CA ILE A 173 -18.68 40.11 28.17
C ILE A 173 -18.54 40.24 29.69
N PRO A 174 -17.58 41.05 30.18
CA PRO A 174 -17.58 41.45 31.57
C PRO A 174 -18.59 42.60 31.71
N LEU A 175 -19.87 42.27 31.88
CA LEU A 175 -20.84 43.24 32.39
C LEU A 175 -21.13 42.86 33.84
N MET A 176 -20.37 43.52 34.72
CA MET A 176 -20.57 43.52 36.16
C MET A 176 -21.95 44.11 36.48
N SER A 177 -22.99 43.27 36.50
CA SER A 177 -24.14 43.48 37.37
C SER A 177 -24.91 42.17 37.54
N SER A 178 -24.99 41.71 38.78
CA SER A 178 -25.82 40.60 39.27
C SER A 178 -25.32 39.17 38.96
N LEU A 179 -24.58 38.62 39.93
CA LEU A 179 -24.02 37.27 40.03
C LEU A 179 -25.03 36.09 40.02
N VAL A 180 -26.28 36.28 39.59
CA VAL A 180 -27.32 35.26 39.83
C VAL A 180 -27.51 34.28 38.65
N ASN A 181 -27.04 34.60 37.44
CA ASN A 181 -27.30 33.75 36.26
C ASN A 181 -26.21 32.70 35.93
N TRP A 182 -25.07 32.68 36.63
CA TRP A 182 -23.99 31.75 36.26
C TRP A 182 -24.18 30.31 36.79
N PHE A 183 -25.03 30.12 37.80
CA PHE A 183 -25.23 28.82 38.44
C PHE A 183 -26.43 28.01 37.91
N SER A 184 -27.10 28.44 36.83
CA SER A 184 -28.21 27.66 36.25
C SER A 184 -28.00 27.35 34.77
N PRO A 185 -27.14 26.37 34.41
CA PRO A 185 -27.10 25.79 33.08
C PRO A 185 -28.17 24.70 32.95
N LEU A 186 -29.43 25.10 32.74
CA LEU A 186 -30.49 24.18 32.38
C LEU A 186 -31.45 24.89 31.42
N ASP A 187 -31.40 24.55 30.14
CA ASP A 187 -32.54 23.83 29.56
C ASP A 187 -32.29 23.43 28.09
N LYS A 188 -32.53 22.13 27.85
CA LYS A 188 -33.16 21.53 26.66
C LYS A 188 -32.67 22.02 25.30
N ASP A 189 -31.59 21.39 24.84
CA ASP A 189 -31.62 20.68 23.56
C ASP A 189 -30.54 19.60 23.60
N PHE A 190 -30.93 18.39 24.02
CA PHE A 190 -30.18 17.16 23.77
C PHE A 190 -30.20 16.87 22.26
N GLN A 191 -29.59 17.73 21.44
CA GLN A 191 -29.16 17.33 20.11
C GLN A 191 -27.89 16.51 20.29
N GLY A 192 -28.02 15.21 20.00
CA GLY A 192 -27.11 14.13 20.38
C GLY A 192 -25.63 14.48 20.41
N ILE A 193 -24.96 13.97 21.44
CA ILE A 193 -23.51 14.09 21.65
C ILE A 193 -22.83 13.54 20.38
N LYS A 194 -22.30 14.45 19.55
CA LYS A 194 -21.49 14.08 18.38
C LYS A 194 -20.11 13.62 18.87
N GLY A 195 -19.95 12.33 19.08
CA GLY A 195 -18.66 11.67 19.22
C GLY A 195 -17.99 11.42 17.86
N ARG A 196 -16.73 11.01 17.87
CA ARG A 196 -16.05 10.44 16.69
C ARG A 196 -15.54 9.05 17.08
N SER A 197 -15.82 8.05 16.26
CA SER A 197 -15.25 6.71 16.38
C SER A 197 -14.06 6.59 15.43
N PHE A 198 -12.95 6.03 15.90
CA PHE A 198 -11.73 5.80 15.13
C PHE A 198 -11.67 4.33 14.72
N ASP A 199 -11.65 4.08 13.42
CA ASP A 199 -11.51 2.73 12.88
C ASP A 199 -10.02 2.37 12.75
N LEU A 200 -9.56 1.44 13.58
CA LEU A 200 -8.18 0.94 13.61
C LEU A 200 -7.75 0.27 12.30
N LYS A 201 -8.69 -0.21 11.48
CA LYS A 201 -8.41 -0.91 10.22
C LYS A 201 -8.24 0.07 9.05
N THR A 202 -9.05 1.14 9.02
CA THR A 202 -9.02 2.14 7.94
C THR A 202 -8.17 3.37 8.29
N GLY A 203 -7.90 3.60 9.58
CA GLY A 203 -7.18 4.78 10.07
C GLY A 203 -7.99 6.08 9.97
N ASN A 204 -9.31 5.98 9.79
CA ASN A 204 -10.21 7.12 9.61
C ASN A 204 -11.11 7.33 10.84
N THR A 205 -11.39 8.60 11.15
CA THR A 205 -12.37 9.02 12.17
C THR A 205 -13.73 9.28 11.55
N THR A 206 -14.78 8.59 12.01
CA THR A 206 -16.18 8.80 11.60
C THR A 206 -16.94 9.51 12.71
N LEU A 207 -17.73 10.54 12.39
CA LEU A 207 -18.64 11.20 13.34
C LEU A 207 -19.79 10.25 13.71
N CYS A 208 -19.98 9.99 15.00
CA CYS A 208 -21.06 9.21 15.56
C CYS A 208 -21.92 10.14 16.43
N THR A 209 -23.21 10.20 16.17
CA THR A 209 -24.17 10.88 17.05
C THR A 209 -24.78 9.82 17.97
N LEU A 210 -24.65 9.99 19.30
CA LEU A 210 -25.41 9.19 20.26
C LEU A 210 -26.90 9.56 20.22
#